data_AF-A0A1G7UCE9-F1
#
_entry.id   AF-A0A1G7UCE9-F1
#
_cell.length_a   1.000
_cell.length_b   1.000
_cell.length_c   1.000
_cell.angle_alpha   90.00
_cell.angle_beta   90.00
_cell.angle_gamma   90.00
#
_symmetry.space_group_name_H-M   'P 1'
#
loop_
_entity.id
_entity.type
_entity.pdbx_description
1 polymer ?
#
loop_
_entity_poly.entity_id
_entity_poly.type
_entity_poly.pdbx_seq_one_letter_code
_entity_poly.pdbx_strand_id
1 'polypeptide(L)'
;MNERFETLIAQAETGGGTDWISEAELLEFNEYLAERGYGISRMEVARAGAEGRQSPMDVTYGILPAPIGDDPEHWLNHFDPQRSAAYVRETVQFAKEDGALFDCKVWAEQP
;
A
#
# COMPACT_ATOMS: atom_id res chain seq x y z
N MET A 1 6.09 3.97 18.38
CA MET A 1 5.85 3.64 16.96
C MET A 1 5.51 2.17 16.80
N ASN A 2 6.35 1.26 17.31
CA ASN A 2 6.17 -0.19 17.15
C ASN A 2 4.78 -0.73 17.57
N GLU A 3 4.21 -0.31 18.70
CA GLU A 3 2.88 -0.78 19.14
C GLU A 3 1.74 -0.43 18.15
N ARG A 4 1.86 0.71 17.47
CA ARG A 4 0.91 1.11 16.43
C ARG A 4 1.03 0.18 15.21
N PHE A 5 2.25 -0.12 14.78
CA PHE A 5 2.46 -1.01 13.63
C PHE A 5 2.11 -2.47 13.94
N GLU A 6 2.34 -2.98 15.15
CA GLU A 6 1.83 -4.30 15.54
C GLU A 6 0.29 -4.35 15.49
N THR A 7 -0.37 -3.27 15.90
CA THR A 7 -1.84 -3.17 15.79
C THR A 7 -2.28 -3.14 14.32
N LEU A 8 -1.56 -2.40 13.46
CA LEU A 8 -1.85 -2.37 12.03
C LEU A 8 -1.62 -3.73 11.37
N ILE A 9 -0.59 -4.50 11.76
CA ILE A 9 -0.40 -5.87 11.26
C ILE A 9 -1.61 -6.73 11.60
N ALA A 10 -2.03 -6.73 12.86
CA ALA A 10 -3.18 -7.51 13.30
C ALA A 10 -4.48 -7.13 12.55
N GLN A 11 -4.63 -5.86 12.15
CA GLN A 11 -5.74 -5.41 11.30
C GLN A 11 -5.56 -5.84 9.84
N ALA A 12 -4.35 -5.73 9.29
CA ALA A 12 -4.02 -6.04 7.90
C ALA A 12 -4.22 -7.52 7.56
N GLU A 13 -4.07 -8.41 8.56
CA GLU A 13 -4.35 -9.85 8.44
C GLU A 13 -5.85 -10.17 8.48
N THR A 14 -6.71 -9.21 8.82
CA THR A 14 -8.16 -9.41 8.79
C THR A 14 -8.75 -9.10 7.43
N GLY A 15 -9.94 -9.63 7.14
CA GLY A 15 -10.69 -9.25 5.93
C GLY A 15 -11.05 -7.76 5.85
N GLY A 16 -10.87 -6.99 6.93
CA GLY A 16 -11.15 -5.57 7.00
C GLY A 16 -10.03 -4.68 6.48
N GLY A 17 -8.76 -5.09 6.53
CA GLY A 17 -7.59 -4.23 6.27
C GLY A 17 -7.32 -3.23 7.40
N THR A 18 -6.20 -2.52 7.33
CA THR A 18 -5.79 -1.52 8.34
C THR A 18 -6.76 -0.35 8.48
N ASP A 19 -6.65 0.42 9.57
CA ASP A 19 -7.17 1.79 9.57
C ASP A 19 -6.57 2.60 8.40
N TRP A 20 -7.26 3.69 8.01
CA TRP A 20 -6.73 4.61 7.00
C TRP A 20 -5.47 5.29 7.54
N ILE A 21 -4.37 5.14 6.80
CA ILE A 21 -3.05 5.70 7.11
C ILE A 21 -2.62 6.65 5.99
N SER A 22 -1.88 7.68 6.38
CA SER A 22 -1.31 8.62 5.42
C SER A 22 -0.22 7.97 4.57
N GLU A 23 0.09 8.56 3.44
CA GLU A 23 1.18 8.12 2.56
C GLU A 23 2.56 8.04 3.26
N ALA A 24 2.87 8.98 4.15
CA ALA A 24 4.11 8.93 4.94
C ALA A 24 4.13 7.74 5.91
N GLU A 25 2.99 7.49 6.57
CA GLU A 25 2.84 6.38 7.50
C GLU A 25 2.86 5.03 6.76
N LEU A 26 2.30 4.96 5.55
CA LEU A 26 2.38 3.79 4.69
C LEU A 26 3.84 3.41 4.40
N LEU A 27 4.71 4.37 4.07
CA LEU A 27 6.12 4.09 3.77
C LEU A 27 6.86 3.49 4.96
N GLU A 28 6.67 4.06 6.15
CA GLU A 28 7.26 3.52 7.38
C GLU A 28 6.69 2.15 7.74
N PHE A 29 5.37 1.97 7.60
CA PHE A 29 4.70 0.70 7.88
C PHE A 29 5.13 -0.40 6.91
N ASN A 30 5.31 -0.06 5.63
CA ASN A 30 5.75 -0.98 4.58
C ASN A 30 7.17 -1.50 4.83
N GLU A 31 8.09 -0.67 5.30
CA GLU A 31 9.42 -1.11 5.73
C GLU A 31 9.33 -2.07 6.93
N TYR A 32 8.47 -1.74 7.90
CA TYR A 32 8.23 -2.55 9.08
C TYR A 32 7.59 -3.93 8.78
N LEU A 33 6.72 -4.00 7.78
CA LEU A 33 6.14 -5.24 7.26
C LEU A 33 7.22 -6.12 6.62
N ALA A 34 8.07 -5.54 5.77
CA ALA A 34 9.13 -6.28 5.09
C ALA A 34 10.15 -6.89 6.06
N GLU A 35 10.52 -6.16 7.12
CA GLU A 35 11.39 -6.67 8.19
C GLU A 35 10.78 -7.88 8.94
N ARG A 36 9.45 -7.99 8.97
CA ARG A 36 8.70 -9.10 9.58
C ARG A 36 8.31 -10.20 8.61
N GLY A 37 8.74 -10.09 7.36
CA GLY A 37 8.42 -11.07 6.33
C GLY A 37 6.98 -11.00 5.82
N TYR A 38 6.31 -9.84 5.93
CA TYR A 38 4.99 -9.62 5.34
C TYR A 38 5.12 -8.85 4.02
N GLY A 39 4.34 -9.26 3.02
CA GLY A 39 4.10 -8.48 1.80
C GLY A 39 2.69 -7.89 1.80
N ILE A 40 2.51 -6.73 1.17
CA ILE A 40 1.19 -6.10 1.00
C ILE A 40 0.46 -6.84 -0.12
N SER A 41 -0.60 -7.57 0.22
CA SER A 41 -1.42 -8.33 -0.74
C SER A 41 -2.51 -7.48 -1.38
N ARG A 42 -2.95 -6.42 -0.67
CA ARG A 42 -3.93 -5.46 -1.18
C ARG A 42 -3.71 -4.06 -0.61
N MET A 43 -3.99 -3.03 -1.40
CA MET A 43 -4.16 -1.64 -0.93
C MET A 43 -5.51 -1.09 -1.40
N GLU A 44 -6.04 -0.11 -0.68
CA GLU A 44 -7.18 0.70 -1.06
C GLU A 44 -6.82 2.15 -0.79
N VAL A 45 -7.20 3.06 -1.70
CA VAL A 45 -6.77 4.46 -1.65
C VAL A 45 -8.00 5.36 -1.65
N ALA A 46 -8.01 6.32 -0.73
CA ALA A 46 -8.99 7.39 -0.65
C ALA A 46 -8.28 8.74 -0.82
N ARG A 47 -8.98 9.70 -1.44
CA ARG A 47 -8.47 11.06 -1.63
C ARG A 47 -8.28 11.73 -0.25
N ALA A 48 -7.07 12.21 0.02
CA ALA A 48 -6.81 13.01 1.22
C ALA A 48 -7.27 14.46 0.97
N GLY A 49 -8.38 14.84 1.60
CA GLY A 49 -8.91 16.21 1.54
C GLY A 49 -9.71 16.57 0.28
N ALA A 50 -10.46 17.68 0.36
CA ALA A 50 -11.42 18.11 -0.67
C ALA A 50 -10.80 18.84 -1.88
N GLU A 51 -9.49 19.16 -1.87
CA GLU A 51 -8.88 20.15 -2.78
C GLU A 51 -7.84 19.60 -3.80
N GLY A 52 -7.39 18.34 -3.71
CA GLY A 52 -6.42 17.76 -4.67
C GLY A 52 -7.05 17.25 -5.98
N ARG A 53 -6.39 17.34 -7.14
CA ARG A 53 -6.96 16.88 -8.43
C ARG A 53 -7.33 15.38 -8.36
N GLN A 54 -8.59 15.02 -8.58
CA GLN A 54 -8.95 13.63 -8.91
C GLN A 54 -8.27 13.32 -10.24
N SER A 55 -7.32 12.39 -10.27
CA SER A 55 -6.94 11.80 -11.54
C SER A 55 -8.21 11.15 -12.11
N PRO A 56 -8.64 11.48 -13.34
CA PRO A 56 -9.93 11.08 -13.90
C PRO A 56 -10.01 9.59 -14.28
N MET A 57 -8.96 8.82 -14.03
CA MET A 57 -9.05 7.37 -13.99
C MET A 57 -9.34 6.96 -12.56
N ASP A 58 -10.44 6.22 -12.38
CA ASP A 58 -10.73 5.42 -11.21
C ASP A 58 -9.44 4.99 -10.53
N VAL A 59 -9.14 5.64 -9.41
CA VAL A 59 -7.99 5.37 -8.55
C VAL A 59 -8.30 4.09 -7.77
N THR A 60 -8.58 3.01 -8.51
CA THR A 60 -7.99 1.70 -8.27
C THR A 60 -6.47 1.81 -8.38
N TYR A 61 -5.86 2.71 -7.58
CA TYR A 61 -4.60 2.42 -6.90
C TYR A 61 -4.91 1.49 -5.72
N GLY A 62 -5.84 0.56 -5.91
CA GLY A 62 -5.54 -0.70 -5.33
C GLY A 62 -4.16 -1.05 -5.88
N ILE A 63 -3.19 -1.20 -5.00
CA ILE A 63 -2.28 -2.34 -5.14
C ILE A 63 -3.22 -3.55 -5.05
N LEU A 64 -4.08 -3.72 -6.05
CA LEU A 64 -4.46 -5.00 -6.54
C LEU A 64 -3.22 -5.44 -7.32
N PRO A 65 -2.99 -6.75 -7.42
CA PRO A 65 -1.93 -7.32 -8.24
C PRO A 65 -2.13 -7.08 -9.76
N ALA A 66 -2.53 -5.88 -10.17
CA ALA A 66 -2.68 -5.46 -11.55
C ALA A 66 -1.79 -4.23 -11.79
N PRO A 67 -0.69 -4.37 -12.56
CA PRO A 67 0.25 -3.30 -12.83
C PRO A 67 -0.34 -2.14 -13.66
N ILE A 68 0.39 -1.02 -13.65
CA ILE A 68 0.47 -0.15 -14.83
C ILE A 68 1.12 -0.98 -15.96
N GLY A 69 0.28 -1.69 -16.73
CA GLY A 69 0.67 -2.49 -17.91
C GLY A 69 0.81 -4.00 -17.62
N ASP A 70 0.10 -4.83 -18.39
CA ASP A 70 -0.16 -6.29 -18.28
C ASP A 70 1.02 -7.24 -17.93
N ASP A 71 1.70 -7.07 -16.79
CA ASP A 71 2.70 -8.03 -16.28
C ASP A 71 2.10 -8.99 -15.22
N PRO A 72 1.95 -10.29 -15.53
CA PRO A 72 1.39 -11.30 -14.64
C PRO A 72 2.29 -11.67 -13.43
N GLU A 73 3.57 -11.30 -13.40
CA GLU A 73 4.45 -11.59 -12.25
C GLU A 73 4.18 -10.69 -11.04
N HIS A 74 3.48 -9.56 -11.23
CA HIS A 74 3.12 -8.64 -10.13
C HIS A 74 2.21 -9.27 -9.08
N TRP A 75 1.45 -10.31 -9.47
CA TRP A 75 0.62 -11.09 -8.55
C TRP A 75 1.43 -11.77 -7.45
N LEU A 76 2.73 -11.94 -7.66
CA LEU A 76 3.60 -12.64 -6.73
C LEU A 76 4.45 -11.70 -5.86
N ASN A 77 4.40 -10.39 -6.08
CA ASN A 77 5.24 -9.45 -5.33
C ASN A 77 4.97 -9.53 -3.82
N HIS A 78 3.74 -9.82 -3.38
CA HIS A 78 3.43 -9.99 -1.96
C HIS A 78 4.05 -11.25 -1.35
N PHE A 79 4.42 -12.26 -2.16
CA PHE A 79 5.16 -13.43 -1.70
C PHE A 79 6.66 -13.16 -1.48
N ASP A 80 7.16 -12.00 -1.91
CA ASP A 80 8.48 -11.49 -1.56
C ASP A 80 8.34 -10.15 -0.83
N PRO A 81 8.39 -10.16 0.51
CA PRO A 81 8.24 -8.96 1.35
C PRO A 81 9.12 -7.79 0.92
N GLN A 82 10.34 -8.04 0.45
CA GLN A 82 11.25 -6.98 0.02
C GLN A 82 10.86 -6.41 -1.34
N ARG A 83 10.45 -7.28 -2.27
CA ARG A 83 9.93 -6.85 -3.58
C ARG A 83 8.62 -6.09 -3.45
N SER A 84 7.72 -6.53 -2.57
CA SER A 84 6.50 -5.80 -2.20
C SER A 84 6.85 -4.41 -1.69
N ALA A 85 7.81 -4.30 -0.77
CA ALA A 85 8.15 -3.02 -0.18
C ALA A 85 8.75 -2.04 -1.19
N ALA A 86 9.61 -2.52 -2.10
CA ALA A 86 10.14 -1.71 -3.19
C ALA A 86 9.04 -1.18 -4.11
N TYR A 87 8.08 -2.04 -4.47
CA TYR A 87 6.96 -1.68 -5.35
C TYR A 87 6.04 -0.62 -4.74
N VAL A 88 5.71 -0.75 -3.46
CA VAL A 88 4.92 0.24 -2.72
C VAL A 88 5.63 1.59 -2.71
N ARG A 89 6.95 1.60 -2.45
CA ARG A 89 7.76 2.83 -2.47
C ARG A 89 7.74 3.51 -3.84
N GLU A 90 7.90 2.75 -4.91
CA GLU A 90 7.86 3.26 -6.28
C GLU A 90 6.48 3.85 -6.64
N THR A 91 5.41 3.13 -6.29
CA THR A 91 4.02 3.56 -6.55
C THR A 91 3.70 4.86 -5.81
N VAL A 92 4.10 4.95 -4.54
CA VAL A 92 3.93 6.15 -3.72
C VAL A 92 4.74 7.31 -4.28
N GLN A 93 5.98 7.08 -4.71
CA GLN A 93 6.83 8.11 -5.31
C GLN A 93 6.21 8.66 -6.60
N PHE A 94 5.69 7.79 -7.47
CA PHE A 94 5.00 8.20 -8.69
C PHE A 94 3.76 9.06 -8.38
N ALA A 95 2.95 8.65 -7.41
CA ALA A 95 1.77 9.39 -6.98
C ALA A 95 2.15 10.77 -6.40
N LYS A 96 3.23 10.87 -5.63
CA LYS A 96 3.77 12.15 -5.13
C LYS A 96 4.22 13.08 -6.25
N GLU A 97 4.91 12.55 -7.25
CA GLU A 97 5.39 13.32 -8.42
C GLU A 97 4.23 13.86 -9.26
N ASP A 98 3.10 13.15 -9.33
CA ASP A 98 1.85 13.60 -9.96
C ASP A 98 1.05 14.61 -9.10
N GLY A 99 1.52 14.87 -7.87
CA GLY A 99 0.86 15.77 -6.91
C GLY A 99 -0.39 15.17 -6.26
N ALA A 100 -0.51 13.84 -6.24
CA ALA A 100 -1.60 13.15 -5.58
C ALA A 100 -1.46 13.24 -4.05
N LEU A 101 -2.58 13.50 -3.37
CA LEU A 101 -2.69 13.43 -1.92
C LEU A 101 -3.71 12.34 -1.58
N PHE A 102 -3.27 11.35 -0.81
CA PHE A 102 -4.11 10.21 -0.49
C PHE A 102 -3.83 9.61 0.88
N ASP A 103 -4.89 9.03 1.44
CA ASP A 103 -4.84 8.10 2.55
C ASP A 103 -5.10 6.70 2.00
N CYS A 104 -4.58 5.68 2.67
CA CYS A 104 -4.70 4.30 2.22
C CYS A 104 -5.05 3.34 3.35
N LYS A 105 -5.61 2.21 2.97
CA LYS A 105 -5.82 1.03 3.81
C LYS A 105 -5.09 -0.14 3.15
N VAL A 106 -4.46 -1.00 3.93
CA VAL A 106 -3.67 -2.12 3.42
C VAL A 106 -4.07 -3.45 4.04
N TRP A 107 -3.82 -4.52 3.28
CA TRP A 107 -3.83 -5.90 3.72
C TRP A 107 -2.45 -6.48 3.49
N ALA A 108 -1.99 -7.31 4.42
CA ALA A 108 -0.67 -7.89 4.37
C ALA A 108 -0.71 -9.36 4.77
N GLU A 109 0.12 -10.16 4.13
CA GLU A 109 0.18 -11.60 4.31
C GLU A 109 1.65 -12.03 4.44
N GLN A 110 1.90 -13.08 5.22
CA GLN A 110 3.17 -13.79 5.21
C GLN A 110 3.12 -14.90 4.15
N PRO A 111 4.17 -15.07 3.32
CA PRO A 111 4.28 -16.16 2.35
C PRO A 111 4.30 -17.55 2.98
#